data_AF-A0A6J1X4T9-F1
#
_entry.id   AF-A0A6J1X4T9-F1
#
_cell.length_a   1.000
_cell.length_b   1.000
_cell.length_c   1.000
_cell.angle_alpha   90.00
_cell.angle_beta   90.00
_cell.angle_gamma   90.00
#
_symmetry.space_group_name_H-M   'P 1'
#
loop_
_entity.id
_entity.type
_entity.pdbx_description
1 polymer ?
#
loop_
_entity_poly.entity_id
_entity_poly.type
_entity_poly.pdbx_seq_one_letter_code
_entity_poly.pdbx_strand_id
1 'polypeptide(L)'
;VLKQLQVLADLPEHNTDVLDELRGAMGVMQHHDAITGTEKEHVTHDYERLLDQAIEDALIIARQAFNKVAQGDPLKSTVLTYDRCRLNETSCPASENSNQFVVSE
;
A
#
# COMPACT_ATOMS: atom_id res chain seq x y z
N VAL A 1 -9.02 2.54 0.06
CA VAL A 1 -9.17 1.62 -1.09
C VAL A 1 -8.75 0.19 -0.77
N LEU A 2 -7.61 -0.07 -0.12
CA LEU A 2 -7.13 -1.46 0.14
C LEU A 2 -8.14 -2.35 0.87
N LYS A 3 -8.82 -1.85 1.92
CA LYS A 3 -9.91 -2.58 2.58
C LYS A 3 -11.05 -2.97 1.61
N GLN A 4 -11.38 -2.09 0.66
CA GLN A 4 -12.41 -2.39 -0.34
C GLN A 4 -11.93 -3.47 -1.30
N LEU A 5 -10.67 -3.40 -1.76
CA LEU A 5 -10.08 -4.45 -2.60
C LEU A 5 -10.04 -5.80 -1.90
N GLN A 6 -9.66 -5.84 -0.63
CA GLN A 6 -9.68 -7.06 0.20
C GLN A 6 -11.06 -7.74 0.18
N VAL A 7 -12.13 -6.95 0.34
CA VAL A 7 -13.51 -7.48 0.38
C VAL A 7 -14.03 -7.81 -1.02
N LEU A 8 -13.87 -6.90 -1.99
CA LEU A 8 -14.42 -7.06 -3.34
C LEU A 8 -13.74 -8.19 -4.11
N ALA A 9 -12.44 -8.37 -3.91
CA ALA A 9 -11.71 -9.48 -4.50
C ALA A 9 -11.77 -10.74 -3.63
N ASP A 10 -12.51 -10.78 -2.52
CA ASP A 10 -12.65 -11.96 -1.65
C ASP A 10 -11.28 -12.61 -1.37
N LEU A 11 -10.36 -11.81 -0.83
CA LEU A 11 -8.99 -12.23 -0.57
C LEU A 11 -8.87 -12.96 0.78
N PRO A 12 -7.81 -13.76 0.99
CA PRO A 12 -7.61 -14.50 2.22
C PRO A 12 -7.61 -13.60 3.47
N GLU A 13 -8.09 -14.15 4.58
CA GLU A 13 -8.24 -13.43 5.85
C GLU A 13 -6.90 -12.97 6.41
N HIS A 14 -5.78 -13.67 6.20
CA HIS A 14 -4.46 -13.25 6.73
C HIS A 14 -4.00 -11.86 6.27
N ASN A 15 -4.55 -11.32 5.18
CA ASN A 15 -4.31 -9.95 4.77
C ASN A 15 -4.91 -8.90 5.73
N THR A 16 -5.79 -9.30 6.66
CA THR A 16 -6.32 -8.38 7.67
C THR A 16 -5.24 -7.87 8.59
N ASP A 17 -4.18 -8.65 8.81
CA ASP A 17 -3.07 -8.27 9.69
C ASP A 17 -2.38 -7.00 9.17
N VAL A 18 -2.02 -6.97 7.87
CA VAL A 18 -1.42 -5.78 7.23
C VAL A 18 -2.41 -4.62 7.11
N LEU A 19 -3.73 -4.89 7.01
CA LEU A 19 -4.74 -3.83 7.07
C LEU A 19 -4.85 -3.21 8.45
N ASP A 20 -4.74 -4.02 9.50
CA ASP A 20 -4.83 -3.57 10.87
C ASP A 20 -3.56 -2.82 11.28
N GLU A 21 -2.39 -3.22 10.78
CA GLU A 21 -1.15 -2.44 10.88
C GLU A 21 -1.29 -1.06 10.22
N LEU A 22 -1.76 -1.00 8.97
CA LEU A 22 -2.03 0.26 8.29
C LEU A 22 -3.05 1.13 9.04
N ARG A 23 -4.13 0.54 9.57
CA ARG A 23 -5.10 1.26 10.41
C ARG A 23 -4.46 1.80 11.68
N GLY A 24 -3.59 1.01 12.33
CA GLY A 24 -2.85 1.42 13.52
C GLY A 24 -1.95 2.62 13.24
N ALA A 25 -1.13 2.54 12.19
CA ALA A 25 -0.25 3.64 11.78
C ALA A 25 -1.04 4.91 11.45
N MET A 26 -2.10 4.81 10.64
CA MET A 26 -2.99 5.95 10.38
C MET A 26 -3.64 6.50 11.65
N GLY A 27 -3.96 5.64 12.63
CA GLY A 27 -4.49 6.04 13.93
C GLY A 27 -3.49 6.84 14.77
N VAL A 28 -2.22 6.41 14.79
CA VAL A 28 -1.12 7.16 15.43
C VAL A 28 -1.00 8.55 14.81
N MET A 29 -1.09 8.65 13.47
CA MET A 29 -1.03 9.94 12.78
C MET A 29 -2.18 10.88 13.15
N GLN A 30 -3.30 10.41 13.69
CA GLN A 30 -4.38 11.28 14.17
C GLN A 30 -4.13 11.85 15.57
N HIS A 31 -3.08 11.40 16.27
CA HIS A 31 -2.67 12.05 17.49
C HIS A 31 -2.44 13.54 17.21
N HIS A 32 -2.95 14.40 18.07
CA HIS A 32 -2.93 15.84 17.82
C HIS A 32 -1.51 16.38 17.72
N ASP A 33 -0.52 15.77 18.38
CA ASP A 33 0.87 16.17 18.11
C ASP A 33 1.27 15.75 16.70
N ALA A 34 1.05 14.49 16.31
CA ALA A 34 1.43 13.96 14.99
C ALA A 34 0.82 14.72 13.80
N ILE A 35 -0.50 14.87 13.73
CA ILE A 35 -1.12 15.53 12.55
C ILE A 35 -0.86 17.04 12.51
N THR A 36 -0.67 17.67 13.68
CA THR A 36 -0.40 19.12 13.73
C THR A 36 1.08 19.46 13.61
N GLY A 37 1.96 18.47 13.70
CA GLY A 37 3.41 18.64 13.65
C GLY A 37 3.96 19.35 14.88
N THR A 38 3.34 19.14 16.05
CA THR A 38 3.80 19.73 17.32
C THR A 38 4.72 18.82 18.12
N GLU A 39 5.05 17.64 17.58
CA GLU A 39 6.11 16.77 18.11
C GLU A 39 7.52 17.28 17.79
N LYS A 40 8.54 16.58 18.31
CA LYS A 40 9.95 16.83 17.94
C LYS A 40 10.25 16.22 16.57
N GLU A 41 11.18 16.80 15.83
CA GLU A 41 11.61 16.32 14.50
C GLU A 41 11.91 14.81 14.45
N HIS A 42 12.62 14.26 15.43
CA HIS A 42 12.92 12.82 15.46
C HIS A 42 11.68 11.94 15.66
N VAL A 43 10.61 12.49 16.25
CA VAL A 43 9.31 11.83 16.40
C VAL A 43 8.55 11.91 15.08
N THR A 44 8.59 13.05 14.38
CA THR A 44 8.05 13.20 13.02
C THR A 44 8.68 12.18 12.07
N HIS A 45 10.01 12.01 12.09
CA HIS A 45 10.69 11.00 11.27
C HIS A 45 10.27 9.57 11.63
N ASP A 46 9.95 9.29 12.89
CA ASP A 46 9.46 7.97 13.31
C ASP A 46 8.02 7.72 12.81
N TYR A 47 7.18 8.77 12.82
CA TYR A 47 5.85 8.74 12.26
C TYR A 47 5.86 8.49 10.74
N GLU A 48 6.74 9.18 10.01
CA GLU A 48 6.94 8.95 8.58
C GLU A 48 7.36 7.50 8.30
N ARG A 49 8.35 7.00 9.04
CA ARG A 49 8.83 5.61 8.94
C ARG A 49 7.71 4.60 9.21
N LEU A 50 6.93 4.81 10.25
CA LEU A 50 5.83 3.92 10.65
C LEU A 50 4.73 3.90 9.57
N LEU A 51 4.30 5.07 9.11
CA LEU A 51 3.25 5.19 8.11
C LEU A 51 3.70 4.61 6.77
N ASP A 52 4.94 4.87 6.37
CA ASP A 52 5.46 4.39 5.09
C ASP A 52 5.53 2.87 5.02
N GLN A 53 6.11 2.25 6.05
CA GLN A 53 6.20 0.79 6.16
C GLN A 53 4.81 0.15 6.08
N ALA A 54 3.85 0.66 6.85
CA ALA A 54 2.50 0.11 6.88
C ALA A 54 1.76 0.28 5.55
N ILE A 55 2.05 1.34 4.78
CA ILE A 55 1.52 1.49 3.42
C ILE A 55 2.13 0.46 2.48
N GLU A 56 3.46 0.32 2.46
CA GLU A 56 4.17 -0.63 1.59
C GLU A 56 3.71 -2.07 1.84
N ASP A 57 3.62 -2.49 3.11
CA ASP A 57 3.19 -3.85 3.46
C ASP A 57 1.75 -4.12 3.01
N ALA A 58 0.86 -3.12 3.14
CA ALA A 58 -0.53 -3.27 2.74
C ALA A 58 -0.74 -3.32 1.20
N LEU A 59 0.25 -2.92 0.38
CA LEU A 59 0.16 -3.01 -1.09
C LEU A 59 0.05 -4.44 -1.62
N ILE A 60 0.40 -5.44 -0.80
CA ILE A 60 0.19 -6.85 -1.14
C ILE A 60 -1.27 -7.14 -1.50
N ILE A 61 -2.21 -6.43 -0.88
CA ILE A 61 -3.66 -6.57 -1.13
C ILE A 61 -4.01 -6.09 -2.54
N ALA A 62 -3.48 -4.94 -2.96
CA ALA A 62 -3.69 -4.44 -4.31
C ALA A 62 -3.11 -5.42 -5.34
N ARG A 63 -1.88 -5.92 -5.10
CA ARG A 63 -1.24 -6.92 -5.95
C ARG A 63 -2.07 -8.19 -6.07
N GLN A 64 -2.55 -8.75 -4.97
CA GLN A 64 -3.37 -9.95 -4.97
C GLN A 64 -4.73 -9.73 -5.64
N ALA A 65 -5.40 -8.61 -5.34
CA ALA A 65 -6.70 -8.27 -5.92
C ALA A 65 -6.61 -8.14 -7.45
N PHE A 66 -5.63 -7.39 -7.96
CA PHE A 66 -5.47 -7.21 -9.40
C PHE A 66 -5.06 -8.50 -10.11
N ASN A 67 -4.19 -9.32 -9.51
CA ASN A 67 -3.87 -10.62 -10.07
C ASN A 67 -5.09 -11.56 -10.10
N LYS A 68 -5.91 -11.56 -9.05
CA LYS A 68 -7.16 -12.33 -9.01
C LYS A 68 -8.15 -11.87 -10.09
N VAL A 69 -8.31 -10.56 -10.29
CA VAL A 69 -9.18 -10.00 -11.34
C VAL A 69 -8.67 -10.35 -12.74
N ALA A 70 -7.36 -10.27 -12.97
CA ALA A 70 -6.76 -10.55 -14.28
C ALA A 70 -6.81 -12.05 -14.66
N GLN A 71 -6.75 -12.96 -13.68
CA GLN A 71 -6.59 -14.40 -13.93
C GLN A 71 -7.78 -15.27 -13.53
N GLY A 72 -8.73 -14.72 -12.75
CA GLY A 72 -9.88 -15.45 -12.21
C GLY A 72 -9.56 -16.40 -11.05
N ASP A 73 -8.29 -16.64 -10.71
CA ASP A 73 -7.86 -17.52 -9.62
C ASP A 73 -6.69 -16.90 -8.83
N PRO A 74 -6.84 -16.66 -7.51
CA PRO A 74 -5.80 -16.05 -6.67
C PRO A 74 -4.59 -16.96 -6.38
N LEU A 75 -4.66 -18.26 -6.68
CA LEU A 75 -3.59 -19.23 -6.38
C LEU A 75 -2.68 -19.54 -7.58
N LYS A 76 -2.98 -19.00 -8.77
CA LYS A 76 -2.09 -19.09 -9.94
C LYS A 76 -0.90 -18.14 -9.79
N SER A 77 0.22 -18.49 -10.43
CA SER A 77 1.42 -17.65 -10.47
C SER A 77 1.06 -16.21 -10.84
N THR A 78 1.60 -15.25 -10.08
CA THR A 78 1.42 -13.83 -10.37
C THR A 78 1.85 -13.50 -11.78
N VAL A 79 0.92 -13.01 -12.59
CA VAL A 79 1.13 -12.58 -13.97
C VAL A 79 1.48 -11.09 -14.01
N LEU A 80 0.97 -10.32 -13.05
CA LEU A 80 1.20 -8.88 -12.94
C LEU A 80 2.08 -8.58 -11.72
N THR A 81 3.20 -7.92 -11.98
CA THR A 81 3.91 -7.15 -10.96
C THR A 81 3.12 -5.86 -10.73
N TYR A 82 2.83 -5.58 -9.47
CA TYR A 82 2.17 -4.34 -9.06
C TYR A 82 3.15 -3.54 -8.22
N ASP A 83 3.50 -2.36 -8.70
CA ASP A 83 4.37 -1.41 -8.02
C ASP A 83 3.61 -0.10 -7.83
N ARG A 84 3.77 0.52 -6.66
CA ARG A 84 3.27 1.87 -6.40
C ARG A 84 4.34 2.88 -6.77
N CYS A 85 4.02 3.81 -7.67
CA CYS A 85 4.85 4.98 -7.89
C CYS A 85 4.68 5.99 -6.74
N ARG A 86 5.78 6.57 -6.26
CA ARG A 86 5.74 7.69 -5.30
C ARG A 86 5.25 8.95 -6.04
N LEU A 87 4.28 9.65 -5.45
CA LEU A 87 3.77 10.90 -6.03
C LEU A 87 4.76 12.04 -5.76
N ASN A 88 4.87 12.97 -6.71
CA ASN A 88 5.69 14.19 -6.62
C ASN A 88 7.21 14.00 -6.54
N GLU A 89 7.73 12.77 -6.73
CA GLU A 89 9.18 12.50 -6.75
C GLU A 89 9.75 12.39 -8.18
N THR A 90 8.91 12.51 -9.22
CA THR A 90 9.29 12.31 -10.63
C THR A 90 10.07 11.01 -10.90
N SER A 91 9.88 10.01 -10.04
CA SER A 91 10.54 8.72 -10.16
C SER A 91 9.53 7.58 -10.04
N CYS A 92 9.53 6.70 -11.03
CA CYS A 92 8.84 5.42 -10.95
C CYS A 92 9.55 4.35 -11.79
N PRO A 93 10.22 3.39 -11.15
CA PRO A 93 10.99 2.36 -11.86
C PRO A 93 10.18 1.57 -12.87
N ALA A 94 8.90 1.32 -12.59
CA ALA A 94 8.00 0.61 -13.50
C ALA A 94 7.83 1.33 -14.85
N SER A 95 7.74 2.67 -14.85
CA SER A 95 7.63 3.48 -16.08
C SER A 95 8.98 3.78 -16.73
N GLU A 96 10.06 3.80 -15.95
CA GLU A 96 11.40 4.16 -16.44
C GLU A 96 12.12 2.98 -17.11
N ASN A 97 11.91 1.77 -16.58
CA ASN A 97 12.68 0.58 -17.00
C ASN A 97 11.87 -0.42 -17.82
N SER A 98 10.54 -0.25 -17.91
CA SER A 98 9.67 -1.19 -18.62
C SER A 98 9.20 -0.63 -19.95
N ASN A 99 9.31 -1.42 -21.02
CA ASN A 99 8.78 -1.07 -22.34
C ASN A 99 7.26 -1.23 -22.45
N GLN A 100 6.63 -1.95 -21.52
CA GLN A 100 5.19 -2.17 -21.45
C GLN A 100 4.74 -2.17 -20.00
N PHE A 101 3.84 -1.26 -19.67
CA PHE A 101 3.21 -1.13 -18.36
C PHE A 101 1.79 -0.57 -18.52
N VAL A 102 0.97 -0.71 -17.49
CA VAL A 102 -0.37 -0.11 -17.42
C VAL A 102 -0.41 0.81 -16.20
N VAL A 103 -0.96 2.00 -16.37
CA VAL A 103 -1.19 2.95 -15.29
C VAL A 103 -2.67 2.94 -14.95
N SER A 104 -2.98 2.87 -13.66
CA SER A 104 -4.32 2.99 -13.12
C SER A 104 -4.34 4.04 -12.02
N GLU A 105 -5.26 5.00 -12.09
CA GLU A 105 -5.54 5.99 -11.05
C GLU A 105 -6.63 5.51 -10.08
#